data_AF-A0A952EUA6-F1
#
_entry.id   AF-A0A952EUA6-F1
#
_cell.length_a   1.000
_cell.length_b   1.000
_cell.length_c   1.000
_cell.angle_alpha   90.00
_cell.angle_beta   90.00
_cell.angle_gamma   90.00
#
_symmetry.space_group_name_H-M   'P 1'
#
loop_
_entity.id
_entity.type
_entity.pdbx_description
1 polymer ?
#
loop_
_entity_poly.entity_id
_entity_poly.type
_entity_poly.pdbx_seq_one_letter_code
_entity_poly.pdbx_strand_id
1 'polypeptide(L)'
;MPKLNDKPFAIPKPMVWEAWRRVRANQGAPGVDGQDLEAFEADLADNLYKIWNRMSSGSYFPPPVKAVEIPKPHGSGVRVLGVPTIADRVAQTVVAMHLEARADHRFHPDSYGYRPRKSAHDAIAACRQRCWKYDWAIDLDVQKFFDEVPWDLVMKAVTAVTDCRWVLLYVERWLAAPLAHPDRALEQRSQGTPQGSAVSPILANLFMHYAFDSWMARNLPGCPFERYADDAIVHCTSRRQAEDVLVRIAARMREVGLRLHPDKTRIVYCKGGQRRAKQEHASFTFLGYAFRARGARTKDGRCFTGFLPAISPEALKAKGAELRAMRIHRRTDLSLDDLARWLNPILAGWINYYGRFYRSAIYPLLRRLNAYLRRWAGRKYRRLRTEKRYRKWLAGLLERQPGLFTHWRVVRTY
;
A
#
# COMPACT_ATOMS: atom_id res chain seq x y z
N MET A 1 0.62 -49.82 6.42
CA MET A 1 0.19 -48.45 6.07
C MET A 1 0.36 -47.56 7.30
N PRO A 2 1.38 -46.70 7.40
CA PRO A 2 1.53 -45.82 8.56
C PRO A 2 0.41 -44.78 8.57
N LYS A 3 -0.26 -44.65 9.73
CA LYS A 3 -1.40 -43.75 9.95
C LYS A 3 -0.99 -42.29 9.75
N LEU A 4 -1.87 -41.49 9.16
CA LEU A 4 -1.67 -40.06 8.88
C LEU A 4 -1.59 -39.15 10.15
N ASN A 5 -1.33 -39.70 11.36
CA ASN A 5 -1.80 -39.13 12.62
C ASN A 5 -0.75 -38.90 13.74
N ASP A 6 0.55 -38.78 13.45
CA ASP A 6 1.60 -38.61 14.49
C ASP A 6 2.28 -37.23 14.52
N LYS A 7 1.67 -36.19 13.93
CA LYS A 7 2.24 -34.84 13.98
C LYS A 7 1.59 -33.98 15.07
N PRO A 8 2.37 -33.22 15.86
CA PRO A 8 1.83 -32.38 16.94
C PRO A 8 0.92 -31.26 16.41
N PHE A 9 1.10 -30.82 15.16
CA PHE A 9 0.26 -29.79 14.54
C PHE A 9 -0.38 -30.27 13.24
N ALA A 10 -1.70 -30.11 13.15
CA ALA A 10 -2.49 -30.41 11.96
C ALA A 10 -2.46 -29.23 10.97
N ILE A 11 -1.44 -29.19 10.12
CA ILE A 11 -1.34 -28.22 9.02
C ILE A 11 -1.61 -28.94 7.69
N PRO A 12 -2.66 -28.57 6.92
CA PRO A 12 -2.94 -29.23 5.65
C PRO A 12 -1.86 -28.96 4.59
N LYS A 13 -1.36 -29.99 3.92
CA LYS A 13 -0.43 -29.83 2.75
C LYS A 13 -0.99 -28.89 1.67
N PRO A 14 -2.28 -28.94 1.29
CA PRO A 14 -2.84 -28.01 0.30
C PRO A 14 -2.70 -26.54 0.69
N MET A 15 -2.65 -26.23 1.99
CA MET A 15 -2.48 -24.87 2.49
C MET A 15 -1.07 -24.33 2.22
N VAL A 16 -0.05 -25.19 2.34
CA VAL A 16 1.34 -24.87 1.99
C VAL A 16 1.49 -24.65 0.48
N TRP A 17 0.78 -25.46 -0.32
CA TRP A 17 0.77 -25.32 -1.77
C TRP A 17 0.11 -24.00 -2.22
N GLU A 18 -1.02 -23.64 -1.62
CA GLU A 18 -1.69 -22.38 -1.90
C GLU A 18 -0.86 -21.17 -1.45
N ALA A 19 -0.20 -21.28 -0.30
CA ALA A 19 0.75 -20.28 0.17
C ALA A 19 1.89 -20.06 -0.83
N TRP A 20 2.46 -21.12 -1.39
CA TRP A 20 3.45 -21.03 -2.45
C TRP A 20 2.95 -20.29 -3.69
N ARG A 21 1.74 -20.59 -4.17
CA ARG A 21 1.16 -19.90 -5.33
C ARG A 21 1.10 -18.38 -5.13
N ARG A 22 0.73 -17.93 -3.92
CA ARG A 22 0.73 -16.51 -3.56
C ARG A 22 2.13 -15.91 -3.52
N VAL A 23 3.10 -16.61 -2.93
CA VAL A 23 4.50 -16.16 -2.87
C VAL A 23 5.10 -16.03 -4.27
N ARG A 24 4.87 -17.02 -5.14
CA ARG A 24 5.33 -17.02 -6.54
C ARG A 24 4.79 -15.83 -7.33
N ALA A 25 3.50 -15.54 -7.18
CA ALA A 25 2.84 -14.43 -7.87
C ALA A 25 3.45 -13.05 -7.53
N ASN A 26 4.06 -12.91 -6.34
CA ASN A 26 4.66 -11.66 -5.88
C ASN A 26 6.05 -11.39 -6.46
N GLN A 27 6.71 -12.37 -7.10
CA GLN A 27 8.04 -12.23 -7.73
C GLN A 27 9.09 -11.58 -6.80
N GLY A 28 9.07 -11.94 -5.52
CA GLY A 28 9.90 -11.33 -4.49
C GLY A 28 11.39 -11.70 -4.59
N ALA A 29 12.27 -10.75 -4.24
CA ALA A 29 13.72 -10.94 -4.21
C ALA A 29 14.17 -12.06 -3.24
N PRO A 30 15.36 -12.66 -3.45
CA PRO A 30 15.92 -13.70 -2.56
C PRO A 30 16.23 -13.16 -1.16
N GLY A 31 16.14 -14.05 -0.17
CA GLY A 31 16.43 -13.75 1.24
C GLY A 31 17.92 -13.80 1.57
N VAL A 32 18.23 -14.08 2.84
CA VAL A 32 19.62 -14.20 3.34
C VAL A 32 20.36 -15.42 2.75
N ASP A 33 19.60 -16.45 2.34
CA ASP A 33 20.09 -17.67 1.71
C ASP A 33 20.42 -17.52 0.21
N GLY A 34 20.06 -16.38 -0.40
CA GLY A 34 20.33 -16.10 -1.80
C GLY A 34 19.51 -16.92 -2.80
N GLN A 35 18.64 -17.81 -2.34
CA GLN A 35 17.81 -18.66 -3.21
C GLN A 35 16.73 -17.82 -3.88
N ASP A 36 16.71 -17.80 -5.21
CA ASP A 36 15.68 -17.17 -6.02
C ASP A 36 14.52 -18.13 -6.33
N LEU A 37 13.49 -17.62 -7.01
CA LEU A 37 12.27 -18.39 -7.30
C LEU A 37 12.55 -19.55 -8.27
N GLU A 38 13.45 -19.39 -9.22
CA GLU A 38 13.79 -20.41 -10.21
C GLU A 38 14.51 -21.59 -9.53
N ALA A 39 15.49 -21.28 -8.68
CA ALA A 39 16.19 -22.27 -7.86
C ALA A 39 15.27 -22.95 -6.84
N PHE A 40 14.28 -22.23 -6.28
CA PHE A 40 13.29 -22.84 -5.39
C PHE A 40 12.31 -23.76 -6.14
N GLU A 41 11.92 -23.38 -7.38
CA GLU A 41 11.01 -24.15 -8.24
C GLU A 41 11.64 -25.44 -8.77
N ALA A 42 12.95 -25.48 -8.95
CA ALA A 42 13.68 -26.65 -9.45
C ALA A 42 13.41 -27.93 -8.63
N ASP A 43 13.21 -27.78 -7.31
CA ASP A 43 12.86 -28.88 -6.40
C ASP A 43 11.61 -28.55 -5.57
N LEU A 44 10.57 -28.05 -6.24
CA LEU A 44 9.39 -27.50 -5.58
C LEU A 44 8.70 -28.49 -4.63
N ALA A 45 8.50 -29.73 -5.07
CA ALA A 45 7.76 -30.72 -4.30
C ALA A 45 8.44 -31.05 -2.97
N ASP A 46 9.76 -31.26 -3.00
CA ASP A 46 10.54 -31.55 -1.81
C ASP A 46 10.70 -30.31 -0.92
N ASN A 47 10.93 -29.13 -1.50
CA ASN A 47 10.98 -27.86 -0.75
C ASN A 47 9.69 -27.60 0.03
N LEU A 48 8.52 -27.77 -0.60
CA LEU A 48 7.22 -27.61 0.08
C LEU A 48 6.96 -28.71 1.09
N TYR A 49 7.39 -29.95 0.82
CA TYR A 49 7.29 -31.04 1.78
C TYR A 49 8.15 -30.78 3.02
N LYS A 50 9.40 -30.31 2.87
CA LYS A 50 10.29 -29.92 3.96
C LYS A 50 9.67 -28.84 4.84
N ILE A 51 9.11 -27.79 4.23
CA ILE A 51 8.41 -26.72 4.96
C ILE A 51 7.23 -27.28 5.74
N TRP A 52 6.33 -28.00 5.05
CA TRP A 52 5.18 -28.64 5.70
C TRP A 52 5.61 -29.57 6.85
N ASN A 53 6.64 -30.37 6.63
CA ASN A 53 7.09 -31.37 7.59
C ASN A 53 7.57 -30.72 8.89
N ARG A 54 8.44 -29.71 8.77
CA ARG A 54 9.00 -28.95 9.90
C ARG A 54 7.95 -28.07 10.58
N MET A 55 7.01 -27.51 9.81
CA MET A 55 5.91 -26.73 10.39
C MET A 55 4.94 -27.64 11.17
N SER A 56 4.64 -28.83 10.66
CA SER A 56 3.71 -29.73 11.31
C SER A 56 4.32 -30.43 12.54
N SER A 57 5.64 -30.57 12.60
CA SER A 57 6.38 -31.11 13.75
C SER A 57 6.72 -30.08 14.83
N GLY A 58 6.58 -28.78 14.54
CA GLY A 58 7.05 -27.72 15.44
C GLY A 58 8.56 -27.45 15.37
N SER A 59 9.31 -28.12 14.50
CA SER A 59 10.77 -27.95 14.36
C SER A 59 11.18 -26.87 13.34
N TYR A 60 10.22 -26.18 12.74
CA TYR A 60 10.49 -25.03 11.88
C TYR A 60 10.93 -23.81 12.70
N PHE A 61 12.15 -23.32 12.47
CA PHE A 61 12.64 -22.06 13.04
C PHE A 61 12.97 -21.11 11.88
N PRO A 62 12.50 -19.85 11.95
CA PRO A 62 12.77 -18.90 10.90
C PRO A 62 14.26 -18.56 10.86
N PRO A 63 14.88 -18.49 9.66
CA PRO A 63 16.21 -17.93 9.52
C PRO A 63 16.20 -16.41 9.79
N PRO A 64 17.37 -15.79 10.01
CA PRO A 64 17.49 -14.33 10.05
C PRO A 64 16.90 -13.67 8.80
N VAL A 65 16.26 -12.51 8.98
CA VAL A 65 15.61 -11.77 7.90
C VAL A 65 16.60 -10.78 7.30
N LYS A 66 16.80 -10.79 5.98
CA LYS A 66 17.77 -9.93 5.31
C LYS A 66 17.35 -8.46 5.39
N ALA A 67 18.20 -7.60 5.95
CA ALA A 67 18.01 -6.16 6.01
C ALA A 67 18.35 -5.52 4.64
N VAL A 68 17.41 -4.77 4.08
CA VAL A 68 17.57 -4.04 2.83
C VAL A 68 17.19 -2.58 3.05
N GLU A 69 18.16 -1.69 2.92
CA GLU A 69 17.93 -0.25 3.04
C GLU A 69 17.30 0.31 1.77
N ILE A 70 16.14 0.94 1.92
CA ILE A 70 15.46 1.64 0.83
C ILE A 70 15.38 3.13 1.19
N PRO A 71 15.80 4.04 0.29
CA PRO A 71 15.66 5.47 0.53
C PRO A 71 14.19 5.85 0.75
N LYS A 72 13.90 6.65 1.76
CA LYS A 72 12.54 7.19 1.93
C LYS A 72 12.22 8.14 0.77
N PRO A 73 10.97 8.16 0.26
CA PRO A 73 10.60 8.98 -0.90
C PRO A 73 10.84 10.50 -0.74
N HIS A 74 10.85 11.03 0.48
CA HIS A 74 10.78 12.48 0.76
C HIS A 74 11.61 12.97 1.97
N GLY A 75 12.68 12.28 2.38
CA GLY A 75 13.50 12.76 3.51
C GLY A 75 14.91 12.17 3.55
N SER A 76 15.75 12.72 4.44
CA SER A 76 17.00 12.08 4.84
C SER A 76 16.69 10.81 5.64
N GLY A 77 17.40 9.74 5.33
CA GLY A 77 17.30 8.46 6.02
C GLY A 77 16.76 7.31 5.17
N VAL A 78 16.98 6.11 5.70
CA VAL A 78 16.66 4.83 5.07
C VAL A 78 15.46 4.19 5.77
N ARG A 79 14.72 3.39 5.02
CA ARG A 79 13.72 2.44 5.52
C ARG A 79 14.34 1.06 5.38
N VAL A 80 14.59 0.38 6.49
CA VAL A 80 15.07 -1.00 6.47
C VAL A 80 13.88 -1.91 6.21
N LEU A 81 13.87 -2.59 5.08
CA LEU A 81 12.97 -3.72 4.84
C LEU A 81 13.62 -5.01 5.29
N GLY A 82 12.82 -5.89 5.88
CA GLY A 82 13.18 -7.26 6.11
C GLY A 82 12.69 -8.14 4.96
N VAL A 83 13.62 -8.77 4.24
CA VAL A 83 13.31 -9.74 3.17
C VAL A 83 13.54 -11.16 3.70
N PRO A 84 12.48 -11.91 4.02
CA PRO A 84 12.62 -13.31 4.45
C PRO A 84 13.00 -14.20 3.28
N THR A 85 13.51 -15.40 3.59
CA THR A 85 13.75 -16.45 2.57
C THR A 85 12.44 -16.88 1.91
N ILE A 86 12.52 -17.52 0.74
CA ILE A 86 11.31 -18.01 0.06
C ILE A 86 10.57 -19.02 0.94
N ALA A 87 11.29 -19.94 1.57
CA ALA A 87 10.70 -20.91 2.49
C ALA A 87 9.97 -20.23 3.67
N ASP A 88 10.56 -19.18 4.23
CA ASP A 88 9.95 -18.42 5.34
C ASP A 88 8.75 -17.61 4.88
N ARG A 89 8.78 -17.02 3.68
CA ARG A 89 7.61 -16.37 3.09
C ARG A 89 6.45 -17.35 2.89
N VAL A 90 6.72 -18.59 2.46
CA VAL A 90 5.69 -19.63 2.33
C VAL A 90 5.11 -19.98 3.70
N ALA A 91 5.96 -20.24 4.70
CA ALA A 91 5.52 -20.55 6.06
C ALA A 91 4.70 -19.40 6.69
N GLN A 92 5.15 -18.15 6.53
CA GLN A 92 4.42 -16.95 6.96
C GLN A 92 3.08 -16.82 6.26
N THR A 93 3.02 -17.11 4.96
CA THR A 93 1.78 -17.04 4.17
C THR A 93 0.77 -18.09 4.63
N VAL A 94 1.22 -19.28 5.03
CA VAL A 94 0.35 -20.29 5.66
C VAL A 94 -0.30 -19.72 6.92
N VAL A 95 0.49 -19.16 7.83
CA VAL A 95 -0.07 -18.55 9.06
C VAL A 95 -0.97 -17.35 8.74
N ALA A 96 -0.57 -16.50 7.80
CA ALA A 96 -1.34 -15.33 7.40
C ALA A 96 -2.72 -15.73 6.88
N MET A 97 -2.79 -16.72 5.99
CA MET A 97 -4.05 -17.26 5.48
C MET A 97 -4.96 -17.80 6.59
N HIS A 98 -4.39 -18.48 7.59
CA HIS A 98 -5.14 -18.99 8.73
C HIS A 98 -5.74 -17.85 9.57
N LEU A 99 -4.94 -16.82 9.83
CA LEU A 99 -5.34 -15.64 10.61
C LEU A 99 -6.38 -14.81 9.86
N GLU A 100 -6.17 -14.53 8.57
CA GLU A 100 -7.08 -13.79 7.71
C GLU A 100 -8.50 -14.38 7.74
N ALA A 101 -8.61 -15.71 7.57
CA ALA A 101 -9.89 -16.41 7.58
C ALA A 101 -10.67 -16.23 8.91
N ARG A 102 -9.96 -16.09 10.03
CA ARG A 102 -10.56 -15.91 11.37
C ARG A 102 -10.72 -14.44 11.77
N ALA A 103 -9.90 -13.55 11.24
CA ALA A 103 -9.87 -12.14 11.63
C ALA A 103 -10.82 -11.28 10.79
N ASP A 104 -11.01 -11.58 9.50
CA ASP A 104 -11.64 -10.63 8.58
C ASP A 104 -13.06 -10.22 8.98
N HIS A 105 -13.87 -11.14 9.52
CA HIS A 105 -15.22 -10.86 9.98
C HIS A 105 -15.28 -10.08 11.31
N ARG A 106 -14.17 -10.04 12.06
CA ARG A 106 -14.05 -9.32 13.34
C ARG A 106 -13.60 -7.88 13.14
N PHE A 107 -12.85 -7.62 12.06
CA PHE A 107 -12.33 -6.29 11.78
C PHE A 107 -13.43 -5.25 11.57
N HIS A 108 -13.17 -4.05 12.07
CA HIS A 108 -14.06 -2.91 11.92
C HIS A 108 -14.37 -2.65 10.43
N PRO A 109 -15.61 -2.32 10.04
CA PRO A 109 -15.99 -2.11 8.64
C PRO A 109 -15.15 -1.05 7.92
N ASP A 110 -14.65 -0.06 8.66
CA ASP A 110 -13.79 1.03 8.17
C ASP A 110 -12.28 0.78 8.28
N SER A 111 -11.89 -0.46 8.51
CA SER A 111 -10.51 -0.90 8.26
C SER A 111 -10.43 -1.45 6.83
N TYR A 112 -9.58 -0.86 5.99
CA TYR A 112 -9.49 -1.16 4.56
C TYR A 112 -8.18 -1.83 4.14
N GLY A 113 -7.08 -1.52 4.82
CA GLY A 113 -5.74 -1.97 4.43
C GLY A 113 -5.58 -3.49 4.51
N TYR A 114 -4.96 -4.10 3.50
CA TYR A 114 -4.63 -5.54 3.46
C TYR A 114 -5.80 -6.48 3.74
N ARG A 115 -7.02 -6.10 3.35
CA ARG A 115 -8.21 -6.93 3.55
C ARG A 115 -8.79 -7.41 2.22
N PRO A 116 -9.29 -8.66 2.17
CA PRO A 116 -9.96 -9.15 0.98
C PRO A 116 -11.21 -8.31 0.70
N ARG A 117 -11.44 -8.00 -0.59
CA ARG A 117 -12.61 -7.22 -1.07
C ARG A 117 -12.71 -5.78 -0.53
N LYS A 118 -11.63 -5.25 0.05
CA LYS A 118 -11.48 -3.84 0.41
C LYS A 118 -10.34 -3.25 -0.41
N SER A 119 -10.52 -2.02 -0.91
CA SER A 119 -9.51 -1.33 -1.70
C SER A 119 -9.15 0.03 -1.10
N ALA A 120 -7.97 0.54 -1.48
CA ALA A 120 -7.60 1.93 -1.17
C ALA A 120 -8.63 2.93 -1.70
N HIS A 121 -9.26 2.64 -2.85
CA HIS A 121 -10.31 3.49 -3.40
C HIS A 121 -11.56 3.52 -2.53
N ASP A 122 -11.91 2.43 -1.84
CA ASP A 122 -13.04 2.42 -0.91
C ASP A 122 -12.76 3.33 0.30
N ALA A 123 -11.54 3.27 0.85
CA ALA A 123 -11.11 4.16 1.94
C ALA A 123 -11.15 5.64 1.51
N ILE A 124 -10.60 5.97 0.32
CA ILE A 124 -10.62 7.33 -0.22
C ILE A 124 -12.06 7.80 -0.49
N ALA A 125 -12.94 6.92 -0.95
CA ALA A 125 -14.34 7.23 -1.18
C ALA A 125 -15.09 7.52 0.12
N ALA A 126 -14.87 6.71 1.17
CA ALA A 126 -15.42 6.93 2.50
C ALA A 126 -14.93 8.26 3.09
N CYS A 127 -13.61 8.51 3.02
CA CYS A 127 -12.98 9.75 3.42
C CYS A 127 -13.63 10.97 2.74
N ARG A 128 -13.79 10.92 1.42
CA ARG A 128 -14.42 12.00 0.64
C ARG A 128 -15.83 12.31 1.13
N GLN A 129 -16.65 11.28 1.35
CA GLN A 129 -18.03 11.47 1.81
C GLN A 129 -18.08 12.08 3.22
N ARG A 130 -17.16 11.67 4.10
CA ARG A 130 -17.07 12.18 5.47
C ARG A 130 -16.57 13.61 5.51
N CYS A 131 -15.58 14.00 4.72
CA CYS A 131 -15.14 15.40 4.61
C CYS A 131 -16.24 16.38 4.14
N TRP A 132 -17.33 15.88 3.54
CA TRP A 132 -18.49 16.71 3.21
C TRP A 132 -19.41 16.90 4.42
N LYS A 133 -19.58 15.86 5.23
CA LYS A 133 -20.44 15.85 6.42
C LYS A 133 -19.79 16.50 7.63
N TYR A 134 -18.47 16.37 7.76
CA TYR A 134 -17.68 16.85 8.89
C TYR A 134 -16.79 18.00 8.45
N ASP A 135 -16.66 19.00 9.31
CA ASP A 135 -15.92 20.23 9.04
C ASP A 135 -14.43 20.08 9.33
N TRP A 136 -14.06 19.09 10.16
CA TRP A 136 -12.71 18.86 10.64
C TRP A 136 -12.32 17.40 10.45
N ALA A 137 -11.06 17.17 10.10
CA ALA A 137 -10.45 15.86 10.05
C ALA A 137 -9.13 15.87 10.82
N ILE A 138 -8.76 14.73 11.39
CA ILE A 138 -7.47 14.49 12.01
C ILE A 138 -6.76 13.51 11.09
N ASP A 139 -5.68 13.97 10.47
CA ASP A 139 -4.74 13.16 9.70
C ASP A 139 -3.79 12.51 10.69
N LEU A 140 -3.92 11.20 10.96
CA LEU A 140 -3.13 10.48 11.96
C LEU A 140 -1.98 9.71 11.28
N ASP A 141 -0.76 9.96 11.74
CA ASP A 141 0.43 9.20 11.34
C ASP A 141 1.09 8.61 12.59
N VAL A 142 1.28 7.30 12.62
CA VAL A 142 1.99 6.62 13.72
C VAL A 142 3.49 6.63 13.44
N GLN A 143 4.26 7.11 14.41
CA GLN A 143 5.71 7.14 14.30
C GLN A 143 6.28 5.71 14.35
N LYS A 144 7.05 5.32 13.34
CA LYS A 144 7.83 4.07 13.29
C LYS A 144 7.01 2.83 13.70
N PHE A 145 5.74 2.76 13.27
CA PHE A 145 4.81 1.70 13.69
C PHE A 145 5.45 0.31 13.68
N PHE A 146 5.94 -0.14 12.53
CA PHE A 146 6.53 -1.47 12.37
C PHE A 146 7.82 -1.70 13.18
N ASP A 147 8.48 -0.66 13.69
CA ASP A 147 9.71 -0.79 14.45
C ASP A 147 9.44 -0.77 15.97
N GLU A 148 8.30 -0.20 16.40
CA GLU A 148 7.99 0.04 17.81
C GLU A 148 6.86 -0.84 18.38
N VAL A 149 6.10 -1.58 17.55
CA VAL A 149 4.96 -2.39 18.06
C VAL A 149 5.40 -3.40 19.14
N PRO A 150 4.84 -3.37 20.36
CA PRO A 150 5.17 -4.33 21.41
C PRO A 150 4.70 -5.76 21.09
N TRP A 151 5.59 -6.74 21.22
CA TRP A 151 5.29 -8.14 20.88
C TRP A 151 4.24 -8.76 21.77
N ASP A 152 4.22 -8.45 23.06
CA ASP A 152 3.23 -9.00 24.00
C ASP A 152 1.80 -8.59 23.58
N LEU A 153 1.63 -7.34 23.12
CA LEU A 153 0.34 -6.83 22.64
C LEU A 153 -0.05 -7.43 21.28
N VAL A 154 0.92 -7.67 20.39
CA VAL A 154 0.66 -8.41 19.13
C VAL A 154 0.19 -9.82 19.45
N MET A 155 0.86 -10.51 20.35
CA MET A 155 0.50 -11.87 20.76
C MET A 155 -0.88 -11.92 21.43
N LYS A 156 -1.22 -10.93 22.27
CA LYS A 156 -2.57 -10.78 22.83
C LYS A 156 -3.62 -10.58 21.73
N ALA A 157 -3.34 -9.73 20.73
CA ALA A 157 -4.25 -9.50 19.61
C ALA A 157 -4.46 -10.76 18.75
N VAL A 158 -3.40 -11.55 18.53
CA VAL A 158 -3.50 -12.83 17.80
C VAL A 158 -4.28 -13.86 18.59
N THR A 159 -4.01 -13.98 19.89
CA THR A 159 -4.70 -14.92 20.80
C THR A 159 -6.20 -14.62 20.91
N ALA A 160 -6.60 -13.36 20.77
CA ALA A 160 -8.00 -12.97 20.74
C ALA A 160 -8.75 -13.52 19.50
N VAL A 161 -8.04 -13.94 18.45
CA VAL A 161 -8.62 -14.43 17.18
C VAL A 161 -8.43 -15.94 16.98
N THR A 162 -7.37 -16.53 17.54
CA THR A 162 -7.11 -17.97 17.42
C THR A 162 -6.41 -18.53 18.65
N ASP A 163 -6.79 -19.74 19.04
CA ASP A 163 -6.17 -20.59 20.05
C ASP A 163 -5.20 -21.63 19.44
N CYS A 164 -5.04 -21.63 18.11
CA CYS A 164 -4.22 -22.60 17.40
C CYS A 164 -2.73 -22.44 17.80
N ARG A 165 -2.25 -23.38 18.62
CA ARG A 165 -0.90 -23.38 19.21
C ARG A 165 0.23 -23.17 18.19
N TRP A 166 0.13 -23.80 17.01
CA TRP A 166 1.16 -23.67 15.98
C TRP A 166 1.22 -22.27 15.36
N VAL A 167 0.08 -21.57 15.27
CA VAL A 167 0.05 -20.18 14.80
C VAL A 167 0.74 -19.28 15.81
N LEU A 168 0.39 -19.41 17.09
CA LEU A 168 1.00 -18.63 18.18
C LEU A 168 2.52 -18.85 18.21
N LEU A 169 2.94 -20.11 18.15
CA LEU A 169 4.36 -20.49 18.12
C LEU A 169 5.13 -19.82 16.98
N TYR A 170 4.60 -19.84 15.76
CA TYR A 170 5.32 -19.27 14.63
C TYR A 170 5.29 -17.74 14.60
N VAL A 171 4.18 -17.12 15.02
CA VAL A 171 4.15 -15.66 15.18
C VAL A 171 5.21 -15.21 16.18
N GLU A 172 5.30 -15.85 17.33
CA GLU A 172 6.32 -15.56 18.35
C GLU A 172 7.74 -15.71 17.79
N ARG A 173 8.02 -16.83 17.11
CA ARG A 173 9.33 -17.07 16.48
C ARG A 173 9.69 -16.03 15.41
N TRP A 174 8.73 -15.58 14.60
CA TRP A 174 8.99 -14.57 13.58
C TRP A 174 9.18 -13.17 14.13
N LEU A 175 8.46 -12.82 15.20
CA LEU A 175 8.68 -11.56 15.90
C LEU A 175 10.12 -11.52 16.43
N ALA A 176 10.58 -12.62 17.05
CA ALA A 176 11.93 -12.78 17.60
C ALA A 176 13.04 -13.00 16.56
N ALA A 177 12.72 -13.14 15.27
CA ALA A 177 13.73 -13.42 14.25
C ALA A 177 14.68 -12.20 14.07
N PRO A 178 16.01 -12.40 14.14
CA PRO A 178 16.97 -11.30 14.03
C PRO A 178 17.04 -10.76 12.60
N LEU A 179 17.45 -9.50 12.46
CA LEU A 179 17.78 -8.92 11.16
C LEU A 179 19.24 -9.21 10.81
N ALA A 180 19.50 -9.63 9.58
CA ALA A 180 20.84 -9.86 9.05
C ALA A 180 21.24 -8.69 8.15
N HIS A 181 22.25 -7.94 8.57
CA HIS A 181 22.83 -6.82 7.81
C HIS A 181 23.77 -7.31 6.70
N PRO A 182 24.10 -6.45 5.71
CA PRO A 182 24.98 -6.83 4.58
C PRO A 182 26.37 -7.34 5.00
N ASP A 183 26.87 -6.90 6.15
CA ASP A 183 28.12 -7.32 6.79
C ASP A 183 28.00 -8.65 7.57
N ARG A 184 26.83 -9.31 7.50
CA ARG A 184 26.44 -10.52 8.26
C ARG A 184 26.26 -10.30 9.76
N ALA A 185 26.28 -9.06 10.25
CA ALA A 185 25.92 -8.78 11.63
C ALA A 185 24.44 -9.12 11.87
N LEU A 186 24.16 -9.76 13.00
CA LEU A 186 22.80 -10.08 13.44
C LEU A 186 22.34 -9.05 14.47
N GLU A 187 21.29 -8.31 14.12
CA GLU A 187 20.62 -7.40 15.04
C GLU A 187 19.47 -8.14 15.73
N GLN A 188 19.63 -8.33 17.04
CA GLN A 188 18.59 -8.86 17.90
C GLN A 188 17.52 -7.79 18.14
N ARG A 189 16.28 -8.25 18.29
CA ARG A 189 15.12 -7.37 18.42
C ARG A 189 14.36 -7.70 19.69
N SER A 190 13.62 -6.72 20.17
CA SER A 190 12.70 -6.86 21.31
C SER A 190 11.30 -6.32 21.02
N GLN A 191 11.11 -5.67 19.87
CA GLN A 191 9.85 -5.07 19.44
C GLN A 191 9.78 -4.91 17.91
N GLY A 192 8.60 -4.52 17.42
CA GLY A 192 8.27 -4.29 16.02
C GLY A 192 8.00 -5.57 15.24
N THR A 193 7.79 -5.48 13.93
CA THR A 193 7.68 -6.63 13.02
C THR A 193 8.43 -6.34 11.72
N PRO A 194 9.20 -7.30 11.16
CA PRO A 194 9.98 -7.04 9.95
C PRO A 194 9.09 -6.51 8.80
N GLN A 195 9.46 -5.35 8.26
CA GLN A 195 8.73 -4.72 7.17
C GLN A 195 9.01 -5.47 5.87
N GLY A 196 8.01 -6.15 5.29
CA GLY A 196 8.18 -6.98 4.10
C GLY A 196 8.01 -8.48 4.34
N SER A 197 7.83 -8.90 5.61
CA SER A 197 7.34 -10.24 5.94
C SER A 197 5.88 -10.43 5.48
N ALA A 198 5.54 -11.63 5.03
CA ALA A 198 4.21 -11.95 4.51
C ALA A 198 3.13 -11.97 5.60
N VAL A 199 3.51 -12.19 6.87
CA VAL A 199 2.57 -12.21 8.01
C VAL A 199 2.40 -10.82 8.65
N SER A 200 3.37 -9.91 8.47
CA SER A 200 3.34 -8.56 9.06
C SER A 200 2.03 -7.78 8.79
N PRO A 201 1.43 -7.79 7.59
CA PRO A 201 0.21 -7.04 7.32
C PRO A 201 -0.98 -7.45 8.20
N ILE A 202 -1.21 -8.76 8.39
CA ILE A 202 -2.32 -9.25 9.22
C ILE A 202 -2.05 -8.99 10.70
N LEU A 203 -0.81 -9.13 11.17
CA LEU A 203 -0.43 -8.81 12.56
C LEU A 203 -0.62 -7.32 12.87
N ALA A 204 -0.18 -6.45 11.96
CA ALA A 204 -0.38 -5.01 12.06
C ALA A 204 -1.87 -4.65 12.15
N ASN A 205 -2.70 -5.27 11.32
CA ASN A 205 -4.14 -5.03 11.33
C ASN A 205 -4.82 -5.57 12.59
N LEU A 206 -4.44 -6.74 13.08
CA LEU A 206 -4.93 -7.29 14.36
C LEU A 206 -4.60 -6.37 15.51
N PHE A 207 -3.35 -5.94 15.62
CA PHE A 207 -2.92 -4.99 16.64
C PHE A 207 -3.72 -3.69 16.54
N MET A 208 -3.75 -3.04 15.37
CA MET A 208 -4.46 -1.77 15.18
C MET A 208 -5.97 -1.89 15.37
N HIS A 209 -6.56 -3.05 15.11
CA HIS A 209 -7.97 -3.27 15.35
C HIS A 209 -8.34 -3.17 16.85
N TYR A 210 -7.53 -3.73 17.74
CA TYR A 210 -7.77 -3.65 19.18
C TYR A 210 -7.22 -2.36 19.80
N ALA A 211 -6.07 -1.89 19.31
CA ALA A 211 -5.42 -0.67 19.79
C ALA A 211 -6.24 0.59 19.44
N PHE A 212 -6.75 0.65 18.20
CA PHE A 212 -7.40 1.82 17.63
C PHE A 212 -8.88 1.56 17.28
N ASP A 213 -9.19 0.67 16.33
CA ASP A 213 -10.53 0.61 15.73
C ASP A 213 -11.63 0.33 16.75
N SER A 214 -11.46 -0.73 17.55
CA SER A 214 -12.41 -1.14 18.59
C SER A 214 -12.44 -0.17 19.76
N TRP A 215 -11.35 0.56 19.99
CA TRP A 215 -11.32 1.60 21.02
C TRP A 215 -12.08 2.84 20.53
N MET A 216 -11.88 3.28 19.29
CA MET A 216 -12.61 4.37 18.65
C MET A 216 -14.12 4.11 18.64
N ALA A 217 -14.53 2.92 18.19
CA ALA A 217 -15.94 2.53 18.13
C ALA A 217 -16.62 2.57 19.51
N ARG A 218 -15.91 2.20 20.58
CA ARG A 218 -16.44 2.19 21.95
C ARG A 218 -16.41 3.56 22.64
N ASN A 219 -15.33 4.32 22.47
CA ASN A 219 -15.04 5.51 23.27
C ASN A 219 -15.36 6.83 22.57
N LEU A 220 -15.45 6.80 21.24
CA LEU A 220 -15.63 7.95 20.36
C LEU A 220 -16.62 7.66 19.21
N PRO A 221 -17.82 7.12 19.48
CA PRO A 221 -18.77 6.69 18.43
C PRO A 221 -19.24 7.85 17.52
N GLY A 222 -19.18 9.10 17.99
CA GLY A 222 -19.50 10.29 17.21
C GLY A 222 -18.42 10.77 16.24
N CYS A 223 -17.25 10.10 16.20
CA CYS A 223 -16.11 10.47 15.37
C CYS A 223 -15.78 9.32 14.41
N PRO A 224 -16.43 9.26 13.23
CA PRO A 224 -16.16 8.19 12.28
C PRO A 224 -14.75 8.32 11.71
N PHE A 225 -14.18 7.20 11.28
CA PHE A 225 -12.82 7.15 10.76
C PHE A 225 -12.71 6.19 9.59
N GLU A 226 -11.66 6.31 8.80
CA GLU A 226 -11.20 5.28 7.88
C GLU A 226 -9.72 5.00 8.14
N ARG A 227 -9.36 3.72 8.22
CA ARG A 227 -7.98 3.28 8.43
C ARG A 227 -7.51 2.41 7.27
N TYR A 228 -6.30 2.68 6.81
CA TYR A 228 -5.58 1.84 5.86
C TYR A 228 -4.22 1.49 6.44
N ALA A 229 -4.11 0.29 7.02
CA ALA A 229 -2.95 -0.13 7.79
C ALA A 229 -2.69 0.81 8.99
N ASP A 230 -1.56 1.51 9.02
CA ASP A 230 -1.16 2.47 10.05
C ASP A 230 -1.68 3.91 9.80
N ASP A 231 -2.07 4.22 8.57
CA ASP A 231 -2.60 5.53 8.15
C ASP A 231 -4.11 5.61 8.44
N ALA A 232 -4.57 6.65 9.15
CA ALA A 232 -5.97 6.82 9.52
C ALA A 232 -6.42 8.27 9.49
N ILE A 233 -7.65 8.50 9.03
CA ILE A 233 -8.30 9.80 9.06
C ILE A 233 -9.53 9.72 9.98
N VAL A 234 -9.61 10.59 10.97
CA VAL A 234 -10.75 10.70 11.91
C VAL A 234 -11.51 11.98 11.66
N HIS A 235 -12.83 11.93 11.60
CA HIS A 235 -13.67 13.08 11.26
C HIS A 235 -14.38 13.63 12.49
N CYS A 236 -14.42 14.95 12.62
CA CYS A 236 -14.96 15.70 13.74
C CYS A 236 -15.86 16.85 13.24
N THR A 237 -16.88 17.20 14.02
CA THR A 237 -17.82 18.28 13.70
C THR A 237 -17.25 19.66 14.01
N SER A 238 -16.38 19.78 15.02
CA SER A 238 -15.79 21.03 15.47
C SER A 238 -14.29 20.90 15.75
N ARG A 239 -13.58 22.03 15.72
CA ARG A 239 -12.15 22.09 16.08
C ARG A 239 -11.92 21.62 17.51
N ARG A 240 -12.75 22.08 18.45
CA ARG A 240 -12.67 21.68 19.86
C ARG A 240 -12.81 20.17 20.03
N GLN A 241 -13.74 19.54 19.29
CA GLN A 241 -13.87 18.08 19.28
C GLN A 241 -12.61 17.43 18.70
N ALA A 242 -12.07 17.95 17.60
CA ALA A 242 -10.85 17.40 17.00
C ALA A 242 -9.64 17.47 17.96
N GLU A 243 -9.49 18.56 18.71
CA GLU A 243 -8.44 18.74 19.72
C GLU A 243 -8.61 17.75 20.88
N ASP A 244 -9.82 17.60 21.43
CA ASP A 244 -10.12 16.60 22.48
C ASP A 244 -9.85 15.17 22.00
N VAL A 245 -10.35 14.82 20.82
CA VAL A 245 -10.17 13.50 20.22
C VAL A 245 -8.71 13.20 19.98
N LEU A 246 -7.93 14.15 19.48
CA LEU A 246 -6.50 13.97 19.24
C LEU A 246 -5.75 13.68 20.55
N VAL A 247 -6.05 14.41 21.63
CA VAL A 247 -5.44 14.18 22.96
C VAL A 247 -5.76 12.78 23.47
N ARG A 248 -7.02 12.34 23.33
CA ARG A 248 -7.46 11.01 23.78
C ARG A 248 -6.82 9.90 22.95
N ILE A 249 -6.73 10.06 21.62
CA ILE A 249 -6.04 9.10 20.74
C ILE A 249 -4.55 9.05 21.09
N ALA A 250 -3.89 10.19 21.30
CA ALA A 250 -2.48 10.24 21.67
C ALA A 250 -2.22 9.55 23.03
N ALA A 251 -3.09 9.74 24.02
CA ALA A 251 -3.03 9.00 25.29
C ALA A 251 -3.18 7.49 25.05
N ARG A 252 -4.19 7.08 24.28
CA ARG A 252 -4.42 5.67 23.95
C ARG A 252 -3.23 5.03 23.23
N MET A 253 -2.63 5.71 22.26
CA MET A 253 -1.46 5.21 21.54
C MET A 253 -0.28 4.97 22.50
N ARG A 254 -0.06 5.88 23.46
CA ARG A 254 0.99 5.70 24.47
C ARG A 254 0.75 4.49 25.38
N GLU A 255 -0.50 4.22 25.77
CA GLU A 255 -0.85 3.03 26.56
C GLU A 255 -0.49 1.72 25.86
N VAL A 256 -0.53 1.69 24.51
CA VAL A 256 -0.20 0.51 23.70
C VAL A 256 1.23 0.55 23.16
N GLY A 257 2.09 1.41 23.71
CA GLY A 257 3.51 1.50 23.34
C GLY A 257 3.80 2.22 22.03
N LEU A 258 2.82 2.94 21.45
CA LEU A 258 2.99 3.70 20.23
C LEU A 258 3.01 5.22 20.47
N ARG A 259 3.54 5.96 19.50
CA ARG A 259 3.51 7.42 19.47
C ARG A 259 2.97 7.94 18.15
N LEU A 260 2.14 8.99 18.22
CA LEU A 260 1.76 9.74 17.04
C LEU A 260 2.93 10.60 16.58
N HIS A 261 3.08 10.75 15.26
CA HIS A 261 4.13 11.58 14.70
C HIS A 261 3.78 13.07 14.89
N PRO A 262 4.59 13.87 15.62
CA PRO A 262 4.24 15.24 15.99
C PRO A 262 4.05 16.14 14.77
N ASP A 263 4.94 16.04 13.77
CA ASP A 263 4.89 16.95 12.62
C ASP A 263 3.90 16.55 11.54
N LYS A 264 3.54 15.27 11.46
CA LYS A 264 2.66 14.74 10.41
C LYS A 264 1.22 14.61 10.88
N THR A 265 1.01 14.33 12.16
CA THR A 265 -0.33 14.28 12.71
C THR A 265 -0.89 15.69 12.82
N ARG A 266 -2.01 15.98 12.13
CA ARG A 266 -2.54 17.34 12.04
C ARG A 266 -4.05 17.38 12.04
N ILE A 267 -4.59 18.42 12.66
CA ILE A 267 -6.01 18.78 12.54
C ILE A 267 -6.17 19.65 11.28
N VAL A 268 -7.06 19.23 10.39
CA VAL A 268 -7.26 19.84 9.08
C VAL A 268 -8.70 20.27 8.91
N TYR A 269 -8.89 21.48 8.40
CA TYR A 269 -10.20 22.01 8.09
C TYR A 269 -10.67 21.57 6.70
N CYS A 270 -11.79 20.85 6.65
CA CYS A 270 -12.42 20.41 5.42
C CYS A 270 -13.23 21.55 4.78
N LYS A 271 -12.53 22.47 4.11
CA LYS A 271 -13.17 23.63 3.48
C LYS A 271 -14.12 23.22 2.34
N GLY A 272 -15.40 23.51 2.49
CA GLY A 272 -16.45 23.40 1.47
C GLY A 272 -16.89 24.77 0.93
N GLY A 273 -17.71 24.79 -0.13
CA GLY A 273 -18.18 26.03 -0.77
C GLY A 273 -19.01 26.95 0.14
N GLN A 274 -19.72 26.39 1.12
CA GLN A 274 -20.47 27.15 2.14
C GLN A 274 -19.59 27.59 3.33
N ARG A 275 -18.37 27.05 3.45
CA ARG A 275 -17.46 27.23 4.59
C ARG A 275 -16.41 28.30 4.26
N ARG A 276 -16.58 29.53 4.77
CA ARG A 276 -15.72 30.69 4.41
C ARG A 276 -14.46 30.86 5.26
N ALA A 277 -14.37 30.22 6.43
CA ALA A 277 -13.23 30.36 7.33
C ALA A 277 -11.91 29.98 6.63
N LYS A 278 -10.89 30.83 6.78
CA LYS A 278 -9.50 30.50 6.45
C LYS A 278 -8.87 29.85 7.68
N GLN A 279 -8.24 28.71 7.48
CA GLN A 279 -7.51 27.98 8.51
C GLN A 279 -6.12 27.66 7.98
N GLU A 280 -5.14 27.55 8.87
CA GLU A 280 -3.74 27.29 8.53
C GLU A 280 -3.56 25.97 7.77
N HIS A 281 -4.30 24.93 8.19
CA HIS A 281 -4.29 23.63 7.53
C HIS A 281 -5.65 23.35 6.89
N ALA A 282 -5.70 23.37 5.55
CA ALA A 282 -6.91 23.14 4.76
C ALA A 282 -6.71 22.06 3.66
N SER A 283 -5.70 21.22 3.83
CA SER A 283 -5.45 20.07 2.96
C SER A 283 -4.62 19.01 3.67
N PHE A 284 -4.85 17.74 3.32
CA PHE A 284 -4.03 16.60 3.73
C PHE A 284 -3.85 15.64 2.56
N THR A 285 -2.93 14.68 2.71
CA THR A 285 -2.67 13.64 1.70
C THR A 285 -2.96 12.28 2.30
N PHE A 286 -3.89 11.55 1.71
CA PHE A 286 -4.26 10.20 2.14
C PHE A 286 -4.18 9.24 0.94
N LEU A 287 -3.43 8.14 1.08
CA LEU A 287 -3.26 7.11 0.04
C LEU A 287 -2.85 7.63 -1.35
N GLY A 288 -2.02 8.67 -1.38
CA GLY A 288 -1.53 9.31 -2.62
C GLY A 288 -2.49 10.33 -3.23
N TYR A 289 -3.58 10.68 -2.52
CA TYR A 289 -4.52 11.72 -2.91
C TYR A 289 -4.44 12.92 -1.99
N ALA A 290 -4.24 14.10 -2.56
CA ALA A 290 -4.36 15.37 -1.84
C ALA A 290 -5.81 15.84 -1.81
N PHE A 291 -6.39 15.80 -0.62
CA PHE A 291 -7.70 16.35 -0.31
C PHE A 291 -7.59 17.85 -0.06
N ARG A 292 -8.38 18.63 -0.79
CA ARG A 292 -8.48 20.09 -0.62
C ARG A 292 -9.77 20.61 -1.24
N ALA A 293 -10.09 21.88 -0.98
CA ALA A 293 -11.17 22.57 -1.69
C ALA A 293 -10.89 22.62 -3.20
N ARG A 294 -11.82 22.09 -4.01
CA ARG A 294 -11.74 22.07 -5.48
C ARG A 294 -13.11 22.35 -6.08
N GLY A 295 -13.12 22.96 -7.26
CA GLY A 295 -14.34 23.11 -8.06
C GLY A 295 -14.84 21.75 -8.54
N ALA A 296 -16.15 21.57 -8.52
CA ALA A 296 -16.86 20.38 -8.93
C ALA A 296 -18.12 20.80 -9.69
N ARG A 297 -18.65 19.90 -10.53
CA ARG A 297 -19.92 20.09 -11.23
C ARG A 297 -20.92 19.05 -10.75
N THR A 298 -22.12 19.50 -10.44
CA THR A 298 -23.28 18.63 -10.21
C THR A 298 -23.73 18.00 -11.53
N LYS A 299 -24.60 16.98 -11.45
CA LYS A 299 -25.20 16.37 -12.65
C LYS A 299 -25.99 17.39 -13.48
N ASP A 300 -26.58 18.38 -12.82
CA ASP A 300 -27.37 19.47 -13.42
C ASP A 300 -26.50 20.63 -13.96
N GLY A 301 -25.18 20.42 -14.05
CA GLY A 301 -24.24 21.40 -14.61
C GLY A 301 -23.82 22.54 -13.66
N ARG A 302 -24.44 22.67 -12.48
CA ARG A 302 -24.09 23.71 -11.50
C ARG A 302 -22.69 23.47 -10.91
N CYS A 303 -21.87 24.50 -10.90
CA CYS A 303 -20.54 24.48 -10.27
C CYS A 303 -20.65 24.71 -8.76
N PHE A 304 -19.93 23.93 -7.97
CA PHE A 304 -19.79 24.13 -6.53
C PHE A 304 -18.35 23.83 -6.08
N THR A 305 -17.97 24.27 -4.88
CA THR A 305 -16.68 23.89 -4.28
C THR A 305 -16.89 22.78 -3.27
N GLY A 306 -16.22 21.65 -3.49
CA GLY A 306 -16.22 20.51 -2.56
C GLY A 306 -14.80 20.22 -2.07
N PHE A 307 -14.70 19.56 -0.92
CA PHE A 307 -13.44 19.00 -0.46
C PHE A 307 -13.21 17.67 -1.20
N LEU A 308 -12.28 17.64 -2.15
CA LEU A 308 -12.15 16.55 -3.12
C LEU A 308 -10.73 16.00 -3.23
N PRO A 309 -10.57 14.67 -3.31
CA PRO A 309 -9.29 14.04 -3.56
C PRO A 309 -8.90 14.14 -5.04
N ALA A 310 -7.63 14.47 -5.28
CA ALA A 310 -6.97 14.29 -6.58
C ALA A 310 -5.55 13.77 -6.34
N ILE A 311 -4.86 13.26 -7.38
CA ILE A 311 -3.45 12.86 -7.26
C ILE A 311 -2.65 13.92 -6.51
N SER A 312 -1.90 13.50 -5.50
CA SER A 312 -1.11 14.43 -4.69
C SER A 312 0.04 15.02 -5.54
N PRO A 313 0.50 16.25 -5.24
CA PRO A 313 1.67 16.82 -5.91
C PRO A 313 2.90 15.92 -5.86
N GLU A 314 3.09 15.22 -4.74
CA GLU A 314 4.18 14.30 -4.47
C GLU A 314 4.07 13.08 -5.39
N ALA A 315 2.90 12.43 -5.43
CA ALA A 315 2.64 11.29 -6.31
C ALA A 315 2.80 11.68 -7.79
N LEU A 316 2.29 12.85 -8.19
CA LEU A 316 2.45 13.38 -9.55
C LEU A 316 3.92 13.62 -9.90
N LYS A 317 4.70 14.18 -8.97
CA LYS A 317 6.14 14.41 -9.12
C LYS A 317 6.90 13.08 -9.25
N ALA A 318 6.59 12.10 -8.40
CA ALA A 318 7.19 10.78 -8.41
C ALA A 318 6.93 10.06 -9.75
N LYS A 319 5.68 9.97 -10.20
CA LYS A 319 5.33 9.38 -11.51
C LYS A 319 5.91 10.16 -12.68
N GLY A 320 6.00 11.48 -12.54
CA GLY A 320 6.71 12.33 -13.51
C GLY A 320 8.22 12.04 -13.58
N ALA A 321 8.86 11.68 -12.48
CA ALA A 321 10.26 11.29 -12.43
C ALA A 321 10.47 9.88 -13.01
N GLU A 322 9.59 8.94 -12.69
CA GLU A 322 9.56 7.58 -13.26
C GLU A 322 9.45 7.65 -14.80
N LEU A 323 8.50 8.44 -15.32
CA LEU A 323 8.33 8.67 -16.76
C LEU A 323 9.58 9.30 -17.41
N ARG A 324 10.28 10.18 -16.69
CA ARG A 324 11.53 10.80 -17.18
C ARG A 324 12.65 9.76 -17.25
N ALA A 325 12.76 8.89 -16.24
CA ALA A 325 13.78 7.85 -16.13
C ALA A 325 13.67 6.81 -17.26
N MET A 326 12.45 6.51 -17.72
CA MET A 326 12.21 5.62 -18.87
C MET A 326 12.87 6.08 -20.17
N ARG A 327 13.22 7.37 -20.29
CA ARG A 327 13.90 7.95 -21.48
C ARG A 327 13.26 7.53 -22.81
N ILE A 328 11.94 7.47 -22.88
CA ILE A 328 11.14 6.99 -24.03
C ILE A 328 11.61 7.60 -25.36
N HIS A 329 11.89 8.91 -25.34
CA HIS A 329 12.38 9.66 -26.50
C HIS A 329 13.71 9.15 -27.09
N ARG A 330 14.49 8.35 -26.37
CA ARG A 330 15.76 7.75 -26.83
C ARG A 330 15.61 6.32 -27.34
N ARG A 331 14.45 5.69 -27.15
CA ARG A 331 14.18 4.30 -27.56
C ARG A 331 13.81 4.21 -29.04
N THR A 332 14.68 4.69 -29.92
CA THR A 332 14.45 4.68 -31.38
C THR A 332 14.58 3.28 -31.99
N ASP A 333 15.16 2.33 -31.25
CA ASP A 333 15.12 0.89 -31.50
C ASP A 333 13.69 0.36 -31.59
N LEU A 334 12.81 0.81 -30.70
CA LEU A 334 11.43 0.32 -30.59
C LEU A 334 10.51 0.91 -31.66
N SER A 335 9.56 0.11 -32.16
CA SER A 335 8.43 0.60 -32.97
C SER A 335 7.38 1.31 -32.12
N LEU A 336 6.39 1.92 -32.77
CA LEU A 336 5.30 2.57 -32.02
C LEU A 336 4.45 1.56 -31.25
N ASP A 337 4.23 0.38 -31.83
CA ASP A 337 3.49 -0.72 -31.20
C ASP A 337 4.29 -1.30 -30.02
N ASP A 338 5.61 -1.38 -30.12
CA ASP A 338 6.46 -1.81 -29.01
C ASP A 338 6.38 -0.83 -27.84
N LEU A 339 6.41 0.48 -28.13
CA LEU A 339 6.21 1.51 -27.12
C LEU A 339 4.82 1.41 -26.49
N ALA A 340 3.78 1.16 -27.29
CA ALA A 340 2.43 0.98 -26.78
C ALA A 340 2.34 -0.25 -25.86
N ARG A 341 2.86 -1.41 -26.29
CA ARG A 341 2.89 -2.65 -25.50
C ARG A 341 3.60 -2.46 -24.16
N TRP A 342 4.71 -1.74 -24.15
CA TRP A 342 5.46 -1.45 -22.94
C TRP A 342 4.75 -0.46 -22.02
N LEU A 343 4.24 0.65 -22.55
CA LEU A 343 3.74 1.77 -21.75
C LEU A 343 2.28 1.60 -21.31
N ASN A 344 1.46 0.91 -22.09
CA ASN A 344 0.02 0.80 -21.81
C ASN A 344 -0.30 0.19 -20.44
N PRO A 345 0.32 -0.93 -20.00
CA PRO A 345 0.05 -1.47 -18.67
C PRO A 345 0.36 -0.50 -17.54
N ILE A 346 1.48 0.23 -17.65
CA ILE A 346 1.93 1.22 -16.66
C ILE A 346 0.94 2.39 -16.59
N LEU A 347 0.58 2.95 -17.74
CA LEU A 347 -0.33 4.09 -17.83
C LEU A 347 -1.75 3.71 -17.42
N ALA A 348 -2.21 2.52 -17.80
CA ALA A 348 -3.49 1.99 -17.35
C ALA A 348 -3.54 1.92 -15.82
N GLY A 349 -2.49 1.42 -15.17
CA GLY A 349 -2.37 1.41 -13.71
C GLY A 349 -2.47 2.83 -13.11
N TRP A 350 -1.70 3.78 -13.63
CA TRP A 350 -1.72 5.16 -13.12
C TRP A 350 -3.07 5.85 -13.34
N ILE A 351 -3.70 5.67 -14.50
CA ILE A 351 -4.99 6.26 -14.83
C ILE A 351 -6.10 5.61 -14.00
N ASN A 352 -6.10 4.29 -13.86
CA ASN A 352 -7.13 3.57 -13.10
C ASN A 352 -7.06 3.90 -11.62
N TYR A 353 -5.84 3.99 -11.06
CA TYR A 353 -5.66 4.43 -9.69
C TYR A 353 -6.01 5.92 -9.57
N TYR A 354 -5.14 6.82 -9.98
CA TYR A 354 -5.25 8.26 -9.70
C TYR A 354 -6.41 8.98 -10.42
N GLY A 355 -6.92 8.42 -11.52
CA GLY A 355 -8.00 9.00 -12.30
C GLY A 355 -9.41 8.79 -11.73
N ARG A 356 -9.56 7.99 -10.66
CA ARG A 356 -10.86 7.59 -10.10
C ARG A 356 -11.76 8.75 -9.63
N PHE A 357 -11.20 9.76 -8.97
CA PHE A 357 -11.99 10.81 -8.32
C PHE A 357 -11.94 12.17 -9.03
N TYR A 358 -10.75 12.60 -9.47
CA TYR A 358 -10.56 13.89 -10.14
C TYR A 358 -9.63 13.71 -11.34
N ARG A 359 -10.18 13.11 -12.39
CA ARG A 359 -9.41 12.61 -13.55
C ARG A 359 -8.56 13.69 -14.22
N SER A 360 -9.03 14.94 -14.26
CA SER A 360 -8.29 16.04 -14.90
C SER A 360 -6.94 16.36 -14.25
N ALA A 361 -6.73 15.99 -12.97
CA ALA A 361 -5.47 16.23 -12.30
C ALA A 361 -4.31 15.37 -12.82
N ILE A 362 -4.57 14.24 -13.49
CA ILE A 362 -3.50 13.42 -14.11
C ILE A 362 -3.10 13.93 -15.50
N TYR A 363 -3.89 14.82 -16.11
CA TYR A 363 -3.67 15.24 -17.50
C TYR A 363 -2.29 15.84 -17.76
N PRO A 364 -1.68 16.66 -16.85
CA PRO A 364 -0.33 17.15 -17.05
C PRO A 364 0.73 16.04 -17.23
N LEU A 365 0.58 14.92 -16.52
CA LEU A 365 1.47 13.76 -16.65
C LEU A 365 1.29 13.08 -18.01
N LEU A 366 0.04 12.90 -18.45
CA LEU A 366 -0.28 12.28 -19.74
C LEU A 366 0.16 13.15 -20.93
N ARG A 367 0.03 14.48 -20.82
CA ARG A 367 0.56 15.44 -21.80
C ARG A 367 2.08 15.38 -21.90
N ARG A 368 2.78 15.21 -20.77
CA ARG A 368 4.24 15.02 -20.75
C ARG A 368 4.66 13.78 -21.54
N LEU A 369 3.89 12.69 -21.45
CA LEU A 369 4.10 11.51 -22.28
C LEU A 369 3.92 11.82 -23.77
N ASN A 370 2.86 12.53 -24.17
CA ASN A 370 2.68 12.98 -25.56
C ASN A 370 3.90 13.77 -26.06
N ALA A 371 4.47 14.64 -25.22
CA ALA A 371 5.69 15.37 -25.56
C ALA A 371 6.93 14.45 -25.70
N TYR A 372 7.02 13.34 -24.95
CA TYR A 372 8.07 12.34 -25.15
C TYR A 372 7.86 11.53 -26.44
N LEU A 373 6.64 11.10 -26.75
CA LEU A 373 6.30 10.40 -27.99
C LEU A 373 6.59 11.28 -29.22
N ARG A 374 6.31 12.58 -29.14
CA ARG A 374 6.70 13.57 -30.15
C ARG A 374 8.21 13.58 -30.39
N ARG A 375 8.99 13.68 -29.31
CA ARG A 375 10.46 13.69 -29.39
C ARG A 375 11.02 12.36 -29.91
N TRP A 376 10.44 11.24 -29.52
CA TRP A 376 10.75 9.92 -30.07
C TRP A 376 10.52 9.90 -31.58
N ALA A 377 9.34 10.30 -32.04
CA ALA A 377 8.95 10.26 -33.45
C ALA A 377 9.87 11.14 -34.31
N GLY A 378 10.22 12.35 -33.85
CA GLY A 378 11.16 13.22 -34.54
C GLY A 378 12.62 12.73 -34.55
N ARG A 379 13.01 11.89 -33.57
CA ARG A 379 14.32 11.23 -33.54
C ARG A 379 14.36 10.01 -34.46
N LYS A 380 13.34 9.14 -34.42
CA LYS A 380 13.24 7.94 -35.27
C LYS A 380 12.99 8.27 -36.73
N TYR A 381 12.13 9.25 -37.02
CA TYR A 381 11.74 9.64 -38.37
C TYR A 381 12.05 11.11 -38.63
N ARG A 382 13.06 11.37 -39.48
CA ARG A 382 13.49 12.74 -39.84
C ARG A 382 12.33 13.61 -40.34
N ARG A 383 11.37 13.02 -41.06
CA ARG A 383 10.18 13.71 -41.58
C ARG A 383 9.22 14.24 -40.51
N LEU A 384 9.27 13.72 -39.28
CA LEU A 384 8.37 14.08 -38.17
C LEU A 384 8.99 15.08 -37.18
N ARG A 385 10.15 15.67 -37.50
CA ARG A 385 10.81 16.66 -36.62
C ARG A 385 10.03 17.95 -36.42
N THR A 386 9.27 18.39 -37.43
CA THR A 386 8.50 19.63 -37.35
C THR A 386 7.13 19.39 -36.74
N GLU A 387 6.67 20.32 -35.91
CA GLU A 387 5.39 20.24 -35.20
C GLU A 387 4.22 20.02 -36.16
N LYS A 388 4.17 20.75 -37.28
CA LYS A 388 3.12 20.63 -38.31
C LYS A 388 3.03 19.22 -38.87
N ARG A 389 4.17 18.60 -39.22
CA ARG A 389 4.22 17.25 -39.79
C ARG A 389 3.87 16.20 -38.75
N TYR A 390 4.37 16.35 -37.53
CA TYR A 390 4.00 15.46 -36.43
C TYR A 390 2.49 15.51 -36.15
N ARG A 391 1.88 16.71 -36.07
CA ARG A 391 0.44 16.84 -35.82
C ARG A 391 -0.39 16.18 -36.92
N LYS A 392 -0.03 16.35 -38.19
CA LYS A 392 -0.69 15.67 -39.31
C LYS A 392 -0.57 14.14 -39.20
N TRP A 393 0.63 13.66 -38.86
CA TRP A 393 0.87 12.22 -38.65
C TRP A 393 0.06 11.67 -37.46
N LEU A 394 0.04 12.38 -36.33
CA LEU A 394 -0.71 11.99 -35.15
C LEU A 394 -2.23 12.02 -35.40
N ALA A 395 -2.74 13.01 -36.13
CA ALA A 395 -4.16 13.08 -36.48
C ALA A 395 -4.59 11.84 -37.29
N GLY A 396 -3.86 11.52 -38.37
CA GLY A 396 -4.14 10.31 -39.16
C GLY A 396 -3.87 9.01 -38.39
N LEU A 397 -3.07 9.04 -37.32
CA LEU A 397 -2.90 7.88 -36.44
C LEU A 397 -4.07 7.75 -35.46
N LEU A 398 -4.55 8.85 -34.89
CA LEU A 398 -5.72 8.87 -34.00
C LEU A 398 -7.01 8.48 -34.73
N GLU A 399 -7.12 8.75 -36.02
CA GLU A 399 -8.23 8.27 -36.86
C GLU A 399 -8.17 6.76 -37.07
N ARG A 400 -6.99 6.22 -37.39
CA ARG A 400 -6.82 4.78 -37.67
C ARG A 400 -6.78 3.90 -36.42
N GLN A 401 -6.14 4.39 -35.36
CA GLN A 401 -5.86 3.63 -34.14
C GLN A 401 -5.98 4.52 -32.89
N PRO A 402 -7.18 5.04 -32.57
CA PRO A 402 -7.40 5.92 -31.41
C PRO A 402 -7.08 5.26 -30.05
N GLY A 403 -7.06 3.92 -30.02
CA GLY A 403 -6.81 3.11 -28.82
C GLY A 403 -5.38 2.63 -28.64
N LEU A 404 -4.45 2.96 -29.56
CA LEU A 404 -3.09 2.42 -29.50
C LEU A 404 -2.40 2.76 -28.17
N PHE A 405 -2.57 3.98 -27.67
CA PHE A 405 -2.16 4.35 -26.33
C PHE A 405 -3.35 4.59 -25.42
N THR A 406 -3.29 4.00 -24.22
CA THR A 406 -4.36 4.07 -23.22
C THR A 406 -4.72 5.52 -22.85
N HIS A 407 -3.73 6.40 -22.77
CA HIS A 407 -3.94 7.79 -22.37
C HIS A 407 -4.59 8.66 -23.46
N TRP A 408 -4.56 8.25 -24.73
CA TRP A 408 -5.21 9.02 -25.82
C TRP A 408 -6.72 9.08 -25.67
N ARG A 409 -7.35 8.09 -25.05
CA ARG A 409 -8.78 8.13 -24.71
C ARG A 409 -9.12 9.21 -23.68
N VAL A 410 -8.12 9.68 -22.93
CA VAL A 410 -8.26 10.62 -21.82
C VAL A 410 -7.79 12.02 -22.23
N VAL A 411 -6.64 12.09 -22.90
CA VAL A 411 -6.00 13.31 -23.36
C VAL A 411 -5.53 13.09 -24.79
N ARG A 412 -6.33 13.56 -25.76
CA ARG A 412 -6.04 13.46 -27.19
C ARG A 412 -5.02 14.51 -27.68
N THR A 413 -4.86 15.60 -26.95
CA THR A 413 -4.09 16.78 -27.37
C THR A 413 -3.12 17.27 -26.30
N TYR A 414 -2.10 17.97 -26.79
CA TYR A 414 -0.95 18.51 -26.04
C TYR A 414 -1.29 19.34 -24.81
#